data_AF-A0A348B6R5-F1
#
_entry.id   AF-A0A348B6R5-F1
#
_cell.length_a   1.000
_cell.length_b   1.000
_cell.length_c   1.000
_cell.angle_alpha   90.00
_cell.angle_beta   90.00
_cell.angle_gamma   90.00
#
_symmetry.space_group_name_H-M   'P 1'
#
loop_
_entity.id
_entity.type
_entity.pdbx_description
1 polymer ?
#
loop_
_entity_poly.entity_id
_entity_poly.type
_entity_poly.pdbx_seq_one_letter_code
_entity_poly.pdbx_strand_id
1 'polypeptide(L)' 'MLVYVAFEDGESFSISDNGVIKKAKGNPSVLVVRELKQEMFSFAITQKVKLFQCQDEREQCLEKLVRVLFPYCKSCKFQ' A
#
# COMPACT_ATOMS: atom_id res chain seq x y z
N MET A 1 10.29 -9.67 -4.07
CA MET A 1 9.60 -8.54 -4.75
C MET A 1 9.31 -7.46 -3.71
N LEU A 2 9.52 -6.19 -4.05
CA LEU A 2 9.31 -5.06 -3.14
C LEU A 2 8.30 -4.08 -3.75
N VAL A 3 7.32 -3.66 -2.96
CA VAL A 3 6.28 -2.70 -3.35
C VAL A 3 6.32 -1.50 -2.41
N TYR A 4 6.38 -0.29 -2.97
CA TYR A 4 6.28 0.94 -2.19
C TYR A 4 4.83 1.40 -2.11
N VAL A 5 4.42 1.78 -0.92
CA VAL A 5 3.05 2.18 -0.58
C VAL A 5 3.10 3.52 0.12
N ALA A 6 2.28 4.47 -0.32
CA ALA A 6 2.11 5.77 0.33
C ALA A 6 0.70 5.92 0.91
N PHE A 7 0.57 6.68 1.98
CA PHE A 7 -0.69 7.11 2.57
C PHE A 7 -0.94 8.60 2.27
N GLU A 8 -2.20 9.03 2.39
CA GLU A 8 -2.62 10.42 2.19
C GLU A 8 -1.93 11.42 3.13
N ASP A 9 -1.45 10.96 4.28
CA ASP A 9 -0.70 11.77 5.26
C ASP A 9 0.77 11.98 4.87
N GLY A 10 1.21 11.41 3.74
CA GLY A 10 2.59 11.48 3.25
C GLY A 10 3.52 10.43 3.85
N GLU A 11 3.06 9.57 4.76
CA GLU A 11 3.86 8.43 5.20
C GLU A 11 4.01 7.40 4.09
N SER A 12 5.18 6.77 4.02
CA SER A 12 5.49 5.78 3.00
C SER A 12 6.15 4.54 3.61
N PHE A 13 5.77 3.40 3.08
CA PHE A 13 6.18 2.08 3.53
C PHE A 13 6.66 1.25 2.35
N SER A 14 7.58 0.34 2.60
CA SER A 14 7.94 -0.73 1.68
C SER A 14 7.38 -2.04 2.20
N ILE A 15 6.72 -2.79 1.32
CA ILE A 15 6.17 -4.11 1.58
C ILE A 15 6.96 -5.12 0.74
N SER A 16 7.55 -6.09 1.42
CA SER A 16 8.26 -7.20 0.80
C SER A 16 7.34 -8.41 0.63
N ASP A 17 7.66 -9.28 -0.33
CA ASP A 17 6.94 -10.53 -0.62
C ASP A 17 6.99 -11.58 0.49
N ASN A 18 7.84 -11.40 1.50
CA ASN A 18 7.85 -12.18 2.73
C ASN A 18 6.92 -11.60 3.82
N GLY A 19 6.13 -10.56 3.49
CA GLY A 19 5.22 -9.88 4.42
C GLY A 19 5.88 -8.85 5.33
N VAL A 20 7.18 -8.59 5.18
CA VAL A 20 7.87 -7.56 5.98
C VAL A 20 7.48 -6.16 5.51
N ILE A 21 7.06 -5.32 6.46
CA ILE A 21 6.66 -3.93 6.24
C ILE A 21 7.64 -3.01 6.96
N LYS A 22 8.17 -2.00 6.27
CA LYS A 22 9.11 -1.03 6.85
C LYS A 22 8.75 0.38 6.40
N LYS A 23 8.97 1.38 7.25
CA LYS A 23 8.93 2.79 6.81
C LYS A 23 10.06 3.01 5.81
N ALA A 24 9.72 3.51 4.62
CA ALA A 24 10.67 3.75 3.55
C ALA A 24 10.15 4.84 2.62
N LYS A 25 11.04 5.71 2.15
CA LYS A 25 10.72 6.68 1.11
C LYS A 25 11.08 6.08 -0.25
N GLY A 26 10.18 6.21 -1.21
CA GLY A 26 10.33 5.71 -2.58
C GLY A 26 9.14 6.10 -3.43
N ASN A 27 9.22 5.87 -4.74
CA ASN A 27 8.09 6.13 -5.64
C ASN A 27 6.99 5.10 -5.37
N PRO A 28 5.82 5.51 -4.85
CA PRO A 28 4.78 4.57 -4.47
C PRO A 28 4.20 3.89 -5.71
N SER A 29 4.06 2.58 -5.65
CA SER A 29 3.28 1.81 -6.63
C SER A 29 1.81 1.71 -6.23
N VAL A 30 1.52 1.91 -4.94
CA VAL A 30 0.17 1.94 -4.38
C VAL A 30 0.00 3.18 -3.51
N LEU A 31 -1.12 3.89 -3.67
CA LEU A 31 -1.56 4.96 -2.79
C LEU A 31 -2.78 4.45 -2.02
N VAL A 32 -2.68 4.44 -0.69
CA VAL A 32 -3.77 4.07 0.22
C VAL A 32 -4.57 5.32 0.53
N VAL A 33 -5.87 5.27 0.23
CA VAL A 33 -6.80 6.38 0.40
C VAL A 33 -7.99 5.97 1.24
N ARG A 34 -8.55 6.88 2.05
CA ARG A 34 -9.77 6.59 2.83
C ARG A 34 -11.02 6.59 1.95
N GLU A 35 -11.05 7.46 0.95
CA GLU A 35 -12.17 7.66 0.05
C GLU A 35 -11.67 7.79 -1.39
N LEU A 36 -12.39 7.19 -2.34
CA LEU A 36 -12.08 7.31 -3.76
C LEU A 36 -12.80 8.53 -4.34
N LYS A 37 -12.04 9.57 -4.68
CA LYS A 37 -12.55 10.76 -5.37
C LYS A 37 -12.15 10.75 -6.84
N GLN A 38 -12.97 11.34 -7.69
CA GLN A 38 -12.75 11.36 -9.15
C GLN A 38 -11.38 11.96 -9.52
N GLU A 39 -10.95 13.00 -8.81
CA GLU A 39 -9.63 13.64 -8.97
C GLU A 39 -8.45 12.68 -8.72
N MET A 40 -8.60 11.72 -7.81
CA MET A 40 -7.55 10.77 -7.46
C MET A 40 -7.34 9.75 -8.59
N PHE A 41 -8.37 9.41 -9.36
CA PHE A 41 -8.22 8.50 -10.50
C PHE A 41 -7.33 9.12 -11.59
N SER A 42 -7.56 10.39 -11.92
CA SER A 42 -6.73 11.12 -12.89
C SER A 42 -5.26 11.20 -12.43
N PHE A 43 -5.04 11.47 -11.14
CA PHE A 43 -3.71 11.46 -10.54
C PHE A 43 -3.06 10.06 -10.63
N ALA A 44 -3.78 9.02 -10.23
CA ALA A 44 -3.31 7.64 -10.23
C ALA A 44 -2.91 7.16 -11.63
N ILE A 45 -3.71 7.48 -12.65
CA ILE A 45 -3.40 7.17 -14.05
C ILE A 45 -2.12 7.90 -14.50
N THR A 46 -2.02 9.20 -14.20
CA THR A 46 -0.89 10.04 -14.62
C THR A 46 0.42 9.57 -13.97
N GLN A 47 0.37 9.26 -12.67
CA GLN A 47 1.52 8.83 -11.89
C GLN A 47 1.81 7.32 -11.99
N LYS A 48 0.96 6.57 -12.71
CA LYS A 48 1.01 5.09 -12.81
C LYS A 48 1.00 4.40 -11.44
N VAL A 49 0.21 4.93 -10.52
CA VAL A 49 0.05 4.43 -9.14
C VAL A 49 -1.31 3.74 -9.03
N LYS A 50 -1.38 2.64 -8.29
CA LYS A 50 -2.65 1.96 -8.00
C LYS A 50 -3.30 2.58 -6.78
N LEU A 51 -4.62 2.77 -6.80
CA LEU A 51 -5.37 3.21 -5.62
C LEU A 51 -5.83 1.99 -4.81
N PHE A 52 -5.69 2.07 -3.48
CA PHE A 52 -6.23 1.09 -2.56
C PHE A 52 -7.08 1.82 -1.51
N GLN A 53 -8.38 1.56 -1.51
CA GLN A 53 -9.28 2.18 -0.54
C GLN A 53 -9.23 1.42 0.78
N CYS A 54 -8.98 2.11 1.89
CA CYS A 54 -9.01 1.53 3.23
C CYS A 54 -9.38 2.57 4.28
N GLN A 55 -10.38 2.25 5.12
CA GLN A 55 -10.90 3.12 6.18
C GLN A 55 -10.45 2.71 7.58
N ASP A 56 -9.77 1.58 7.69
CA ASP A 56 -9.29 1.04 8.96
C ASP A 56 -8.05 1.76 9.48
N GLU A 57 -7.53 1.29 10.62
CA GLU A 57 -6.24 1.75 11.11
C GLU A 57 -5.10 1.35 10.15
N ARG A 58 -4.02 2.14 10.19
CA ARG A 58 -2.90 2.03 9.25
C ARG A 58 -2.34 0.61 9.16
N GLU A 59 -2.11 -0.04 10.30
CA GLU A 59 -1.60 -1.41 10.36
C GLU A 59 -2.56 -2.41 9.69
N GLN A 60 -3.86 -2.27 9.94
CA GLN A 60 -4.88 -3.13 9.33
C GLN A 60 -4.96 -2.92 7.82
N CYS A 61 -4.83 -1.69 7.34
CA CYS A 61 -4.76 -1.40 5.91
C CYS A 61 -3.53 -2.03 5.26
N LEU A 62 -2.38 -1.96 5.92
CA LEU A 62 -1.14 -2.57 5.47
C LEU A 62 -1.25 -4.10 5.42
N GLU A 63 -1.83 -4.75 6.44
CA GLU A 63 -2.07 -6.19 6.45
C GLU A 63 -3.01 -6.64 5.32
N LYS A 64 -4.13 -5.93 5.12
CA LYS A 64 -5.06 -6.20 4.01
C LYS A 64 -4.33 -6.06 2.67
N LEU A 65 -3.50 -5.04 2.53
CA LEU A 65 -2.74 -4.79 1.31
C LEU A 65 -1.69 -5.89 1.05
N VAL A 66 -0.99 -6.39 2.08
CA VAL A 66 -0.08 -7.54 1.95
C VAL A 66 -0.81 -8.75 1.37
N ARG A 67 -2.01 -9.08 1.86
CA ARG A 67 -2.79 -10.22 1.38
C ARG A 67 -3.24 -10.06 -0.07
N VAL A 68 -3.54 -8.83 -0.50
CA VAL A 68 -3.93 -8.53 -1.88
C VAL A 68 -2.73 -8.56 -2.83
N LEU A 69 -1.60 -7.98 -2.41
CA LEU A 69 -0.38 -7.94 -3.23
C LEU A 69 0.29 -9.31 -3.34
N PHE A 70 0.23 -10.11 -2.28
CA PHE A 70 0.88 -11.41 -2.18
C PHE A 70 -0.11 -12.48 -1.69
N PRO A 71 -1.09 -12.87 -2.53
CA PRO A 71 -2.14 -13.83 -2.14
C PRO A 71 -1.59 -15.23 -1.80
N TYR A 72 -0.38 -15.54 -2.27
CA TYR A 72 0.31 -16.82 -2.02
C TYR A 72 1.37 -16.75 -0.91
N CYS A 73 1.37 -15.70 -0.07
CA CYS A 73 2.27 -15.60 1.07
C CYS A 73 2.09 -16.80 2.01
N LYS A 74 3.12 -17.64 2.12
CA LYS A 74 3.08 -18.93 2.84
C LYS A 74 2.98 -18.81 4.37
N SER A 75 3.12 -17.62 4.96
CA SER A 75 2.94 -17.36 6.39
C SER A 75 3.33 -15.91 6.70
N CYS A 76 2.42 -15.06 7.19
CA CYS A 76 2.82 -13.78 7.80
C CYS A 76 3.59 -14.08 9.10
N LYS A 77 4.84 -13.66 9.20
CA LYS A 77 5.60 -13.64 10.46
C LYS A 77 5.72 -12.20 10.90
N PHE A 78 5.04 -11.82 11.98
CA PHE A 78 5.29 -10.57 12.67
C PHE A 78 6.60 -10.72 13.46
N GLN A 79 7.53 -9.78 13.25
CA GLN A 79 8.81 -9.72 13.96
C GLN A 79 8.99 -8.31 14.51
#